data_AF-A0A7X0X9I9-F1
#
_entry.id   AF-A0A7X0X9I9-F1
#
_cell.length_a   1.000
_cell.length_b   1.000
_cell.length_c   1.000
_cell.angle_alpha   90.00
_cell.angle_beta   90.00
_cell.angle_gamma   90.00
#
_symmetry.space_group_name_H-M   'P 1'
#
loop_
_entity.id
_entity.type
_entity.pdbx_description
1 polymer ?
#
loop_
_entity_poly.entity_id
_entity_poly.type
_entity_poly.pdbx_seq_one_letter_code
_entity_poly.pdbx_strand_id
1 'polypeptide(L)'
;MTITQPRRKFYEAISEFEEIMGKSTTNVIQIAEDYLNDGDFVIITKTEEYALALCDTDLDNYDGKQFLDEKLLFSTFLEMEDEVDYYIHVIQTTVFGEDDAEEFLATKEQIEASKNQEEIKSVVLKRELA
;
A
#
# COMPACT_ATOMS: atom_id res chain seq x y z
N MET A 1 -17.19 -14.38 16.94
CA MET A 1 -16.95 -13.31 15.95
C MET A 1 -16.40 -13.97 14.71
N THR A 2 -17.09 -13.84 13.58
CA THR A 2 -16.63 -14.40 12.31
C THR A 2 -15.61 -13.44 11.73
N ILE A 3 -14.35 -13.86 11.56
CA ILE A 3 -13.33 -13.05 10.92
C ILE A 3 -13.76 -12.79 9.46
N THR A 4 -13.80 -11.53 9.04
CA THR A 4 -14.10 -11.14 7.65
C THR A 4 -13.01 -11.65 6.69
N GLN A 5 -13.36 -11.86 5.41
CA GLN A 5 -12.40 -12.35 4.41
C GLN A 5 -11.15 -11.44 4.30
N PRO A 6 -11.27 -10.11 4.24
CA PRO A 6 -10.10 -9.22 4.19
C PRO A 6 -9.21 -9.36 5.43
N ARG A 7 -9.80 -9.51 6.62
CA ARG A 7 -9.02 -9.71 7.85
C ARG A 7 -8.26 -11.04 7.86
N ARG A 8 -8.80 -12.10 7.26
CA ARG A 8 -8.06 -13.37 7.10
C ARG A 8 -6.85 -13.17 6.18
N LYS A 9 -7.05 -12.55 5.02
CA LYS A 9 -5.98 -12.25 4.06
C LYS A 9 -4.90 -11.34 4.65
N PHE A 10 -5.30 -10.38 5.48
CA PHE A 10 -4.36 -9.55 6.24
C PHE A 10 -3.46 -10.40 7.14
N TYR A 11 -4.03 -11.31 7.94
CA TYR A 11 -3.21 -12.18 8.79
C TYR A 11 -2.32 -13.13 7.98
N GLU A 12 -2.81 -13.65 6.85
CA GLU A 12 -2.00 -14.44 5.91
C GLU A 12 -0.82 -13.63 5.37
N ALA A 13 -1.02 -12.34 5.04
CA ALA A 13 0.05 -11.46 4.59
C ALA A 13 1.10 -11.20 5.69
N ILE A 14 0.68 -11.04 6.95
CA ILE A 14 1.62 -10.93 8.09
C ILE A 14 2.40 -12.23 8.27
N SER A 15 1.74 -13.39 8.24
CA SER A 15 2.42 -14.68 8.36
C SER A 15 3.42 -14.92 7.23
N GLU A 16 3.07 -14.59 5.99
CA GLU A 16 4.00 -14.67 4.85
C GLU A 16 5.19 -13.71 5.01
N PHE A 17 4.93 -12.50 5.51
CA PHE A 17 5.99 -11.55 5.81
C PHE A 17 6.96 -12.08 6.88
N GLU A 18 6.43 -12.66 7.96
CA GLU A 18 7.24 -13.33 8.99
C GLU A 18 8.07 -14.48 8.42
N GLU A 19 7.50 -15.27 7.50
CA GLU A 19 8.23 -16.34 6.79
C GLU A 19 9.34 -15.79 5.89
N ILE A 20 9.08 -14.71 5.13
CA ILE A 20 10.08 -14.03 4.29
C ILE A 20 11.22 -13.48 5.14
N MET A 21 10.90 -12.89 6.28
CA MET A 21 11.87 -12.30 7.20
C MET A 21 12.56 -13.35 8.08
N GLY A 22 11.98 -14.54 8.21
CA GLY A 22 12.42 -15.62 9.09
C GLY A 22 12.29 -15.29 10.59
N LYS A 23 11.42 -14.34 10.94
CA LYS A 23 11.30 -13.75 12.29
C LYS A 23 9.85 -13.41 12.60
N SER A 24 9.49 -13.41 13.87
CA SER A 24 8.14 -13.09 14.31
C SER A 24 7.97 -11.59 14.60
N THR A 25 6.76 -11.11 14.39
CA THR A 25 6.32 -9.77 14.79
C THR A 25 6.11 -9.71 16.30
N THR A 26 6.49 -8.59 16.93
CA THR A 26 6.39 -8.44 18.38
C THR A 26 5.11 -7.70 18.78
N ASN A 27 4.63 -6.79 17.91
CA ASN A 27 3.43 -6.00 18.17
C ASN A 27 2.17 -6.65 17.60
N VAL A 28 1.07 -6.57 18.34
CA VAL A 28 -0.25 -6.99 17.85
C VAL A 28 -0.82 -5.85 17.01
N ILE A 29 -0.83 -6.03 15.70
CA ILE A 29 -1.38 -5.03 14.77
C ILE A 29 -2.91 -5.11 14.78
N GLN A 30 -3.55 -4.01 15.21
CA GLN A 30 -5.00 -3.89 15.19
C GLN A 30 -5.42 -2.82 14.19
N ILE A 31 -5.88 -3.26 13.01
CA ILE A 31 -6.48 -2.40 11.99
C ILE A 31 -8.01 -2.52 12.09
N ALA A 32 -8.70 -1.38 12.01
CA ALA A 32 -10.16 -1.34 11.98
C ALA A 32 -10.68 -2.12 10.77
N GLU A 33 -11.84 -2.78 10.93
CA GLU A 33 -12.41 -3.61 9.86
C GLU A 33 -12.78 -2.79 8.62
N ASP A 34 -13.22 -1.54 8.81
CA ASP A 34 -13.60 -0.65 7.71
C ASP A 34 -12.43 -0.42 6.74
N TYR A 35 -11.23 -0.12 7.25
CA TYR A 35 -10.05 0.04 6.40
C TYR A 35 -9.68 -1.25 5.64
N LEU A 36 -9.82 -2.41 6.27
CA LEU A 36 -9.53 -3.69 5.61
C LEU A 36 -10.61 -4.07 4.59
N ASN A 37 -11.86 -3.68 4.81
CA ASN A 37 -12.95 -3.96 3.88
C ASN A 37 -12.93 -3.01 2.67
N ASP A 38 -12.53 -1.75 2.88
CA ASP A 38 -12.44 -0.73 1.83
C ASP A 38 -11.11 -0.82 1.05
N GLY A 39 -10.07 -1.42 1.65
CA GLY A 39 -8.76 -1.58 1.05
C GLY A 39 -8.69 -2.77 0.09
N ASP A 40 -8.03 -2.55 -1.04
CA ASP A 40 -7.78 -3.58 -2.05
C ASP A 40 -6.47 -4.31 -1.78
N PHE A 41 -5.46 -3.62 -1.23
CA PHE A 41 -4.14 -4.16 -0.99
C PHE A 41 -3.60 -3.84 0.40
N VAL A 42 -2.76 -4.74 0.91
CA VAL A 42 -1.86 -4.51 2.04
C VAL A 42 -0.44 -4.56 1.54
N ILE A 43 0.32 -3.54 1.91
CA ILE A 43 1.71 -3.36 1.48
C ILE A 43 2.57 -3.22 2.72
N ILE A 44 3.69 -3.94 2.75
CA ILE A 44 4.67 -3.86 3.82
C ILE A 44 5.95 -3.26 3.25
N THR A 45 6.42 -2.17 3.85
CA THR A 45 7.60 -1.42 3.41
C THR A 45 8.64 -1.33 4.52
N LYS A 46 9.89 -1.08 4.13
CA LYS A 46 10.98 -0.73 5.05
C LYS A 46 10.97 0.74 5.47
N THR A 47 10.32 1.58 4.67
CA THR A 47 10.24 3.04 4.89
C THR A 47 8.86 3.41 5.39
N GLU A 48 8.80 4.44 6.22
CA GLU A 48 7.53 4.99 6.72
C GLU A 48 6.64 5.47 5.59
N GLU A 49 7.23 6.17 4.62
CA GLU A 49 6.49 6.65 3.46
C GLU A 49 6.44 5.56 2.38
N TYR A 50 5.22 5.17 2.00
CA TYR A 50 4.94 4.39 0.82
C TYR A 50 4.60 5.33 -0.33
N ALA A 51 5.36 5.24 -1.43
CA ALA A 51 5.02 5.92 -2.66
C ALA A 51 3.90 5.15 -3.37
N LEU A 52 2.76 5.81 -3.55
CA LEU A 52 1.58 5.26 -4.22
C LEU A 52 1.90 4.90 -5.67
N ALA A 53 1.29 3.82 -6.17
CA ALA A 53 1.48 3.42 -7.55
C ALA A 53 0.95 4.48 -8.53
N LEU A 54 1.61 4.55 -9.68
CA LEU A 54 1.29 5.48 -10.75
C LEU A 54 0.77 4.72 -11.97
N CYS A 55 -0.22 5.28 -12.65
CA CYS A 55 -0.70 4.80 -13.94
C CYS A 55 -0.65 5.90 -15.01
N ASP A 56 -0.49 5.49 -16.26
CA ASP A 56 -0.73 6.34 -17.42
C ASP A 56 -2.21 6.22 -17.83
N THR A 57 -2.75 7.24 -18.48
CA THR A 57 -4.13 7.24 -18.95
C THR A 57 -4.20 7.57 -20.44
N ASP A 58 -5.22 7.03 -21.12
CA ASP A 58 -5.50 7.28 -22.53
C ASP A 58 -6.47 8.46 -22.76
N LEU A 59 -6.77 9.25 -21.72
CA LEU A 59 -7.71 10.36 -21.80
C LEU A 59 -7.18 11.52 -22.65
N ASP A 60 -8.05 12.05 -23.52
CA ASP A 60 -7.75 13.19 -24.37
C ASP A 60 -7.37 14.41 -23.49
N ASN A 61 -6.29 15.10 -23.85
CA ASN A 61 -5.67 16.25 -23.14
C ASN A 61 -4.73 15.91 -21.95
N TYR A 62 -4.49 14.64 -21.64
CA TYR A 62 -3.57 14.23 -20.57
C TYR A 62 -2.36 13.40 -21.03
N ASP A 63 -2.09 13.41 -22.33
CA ASP A 63 -0.97 12.66 -22.92
C ASP A 63 0.36 12.96 -22.22
N GLY A 64 1.05 11.89 -21.79
CA GLY A 64 2.32 11.93 -21.07
C GLY A 64 2.26 12.37 -19.60
N LYS A 65 1.06 12.48 -19.00
CA LYS A 65 0.90 12.72 -17.55
C LYS A 65 0.66 11.42 -16.80
N GLN A 66 1.18 11.34 -15.58
CA GLN A 66 0.99 10.22 -14.67
C GLN A 66 -0.06 10.55 -13.62
N PHE A 67 -0.81 9.54 -13.20
CA PHE A 67 -1.88 9.64 -12.23
C PHE A 67 -1.64 8.68 -11.09
N LEU A 68 -2.12 9.01 -9.90
CA LEU A 68 -2.18 8.10 -8.77
C LEU A 68 -3.25 7.06 -9.04
N ASP A 69 -2.84 5.80 -9.12
CA ASP A 69 -3.73 4.64 -9.29
C ASP A 69 -4.23 4.09 -7.94
N GLU A 70 -3.68 4.64 -6.86
CA GLU A 70 -3.83 4.14 -5.51
C GLU A 70 -3.99 5.27 -4.51
N LYS A 71 -4.70 4.99 -3.43
CA LYS A 71 -4.90 5.87 -2.29
C LYS A 71 -4.58 5.16 -1.00
N LEU A 72 -3.82 5.83 -0.13
CA LEU A 72 -3.55 5.36 1.22
C LEU A 72 -4.79 5.53 2.11
N LEU A 73 -5.31 4.43 2.65
CA LEU A 73 -6.40 4.46 3.62
C LEU A 73 -5.89 4.48 5.06
N PHE A 74 -4.87 3.67 5.33
CA PHE A 74 -4.33 3.50 6.67
C PHE A 74 -2.85 3.14 6.61
N SER A 75 -2.08 3.63 7.57
CA SER A 75 -0.67 3.27 7.75
C SER A 75 -0.36 3.06 9.22
N THR A 76 0.49 2.08 9.53
CA THR A 76 0.99 1.82 10.89
C THR A 76 2.38 1.19 10.83
N PHE A 77 3.13 1.33 11.93
CA PHE A 77 4.40 0.64 12.10
C PHE A 77 4.20 -0.84 12.51
N LEU A 78 5.19 -1.65 12.18
CA LEU A 78 5.32 -3.06 12.49
C LEU A 78 6.68 -3.29 13.15
N GLU A 79 6.67 -3.69 14.42
CA GLU A 79 7.86 -3.96 15.21
C GLU A 79 8.24 -5.44 15.09
N MET A 80 9.49 -5.68 14.73
CA MET A 80 10.11 -7.00 14.70
C MET A 80 11.00 -7.21 15.92
N GLU A 81 11.24 -8.47 16.31
CA GLU A 81 12.04 -8.81 17.49
C GLU A 81 13.48 -8.23 17.49
N ASP A 82 14.02 -7.88 16.33
CA ASP A 82 15.39 -7.36 16.15
C ASP A 82 15.46 -5.83 15.96
N GLU A 83 14.47 -5.07 16.45
CA GLU A 83 14.46 -3.59 16.40
C GLU A 83 14.48 -3.00 14.97
N VAL A 84 14.07 -3.78 13.98
CA VAL A 84 13.87 -3.28 12.60
C VAL A 84 12.38 -2.98 12.43
N ASP A 85 12.09 -1.69 12.29
CA ASP A 85 10.74 -1.22 12.04
C ASP A 85 10.38 -1.34 10.56
N TYR A 86 9.26 -1.99 10.30
CA TYR A 86 8.59 -2.01 9.01
C TYR A 86 7.30 -1.21 9.11
N TYR A 87 6.67 -0.96 7.98
CA TYR A 87 5.43 -0.20 7.92
C TYR A 87 4.42 -0.94 7.07
N ILE A 88 3.19 -0.95 7.54
CA ILE A 88 2.04 -1.57 6.88
C ILE A 88 1.17 -0.45 6.36
N HIS A 89 0.81 -0.57 5.09
CA HIS A 89 -0.07 0.35 4.39
C HIS A 89 -1.26 -0.41 3.83
N VAL A 90 -2.45 0.09 4.11
CA VAL A 90 -3.68 -0.39 3.48
C VAL A 90 -4.04 0.58 2.37
N ILE A 91 -4.11 0.06 1.16
CA ILE A 91 -4.25 0.83 -0.07
C ILE A 91 -5.55 0.45 -0.77
N GLN A 92 -6.23 1.46 -1.32
CA GLN A 92 -7.38 1.30 -2.19
C GLN A 92 -7.02 1.76 -3.60
N THR A 93 -7.42 0.99 -4.60
CA THR A 93 -7.30 1.36 -6.01
C THR A 93 -8.27 2.48 -6.34
N THR A 94 -7.82 3.43 -7.14
CA THR A 94 -8.62 4.58 -7.53
C THR A 94 -9.07 4.40 -8.96
N VAL A 95 -10.38 4.52 -9.20
CA VAL A 95 -10.95 4.57 -10.54
C VAL A 95 -11.39 6.00 -10.80
N PHE A 96 -10.83 6.62 -11.82
CA PHE A 96 -11.14 8.00 -12.20
C PHE A 96 -11.52 8.08 -13.68
N GLY A 97 -12.36 9.06 -14.01
CA GLY A 97 -12.75 9.40 -15.38
C GLY A 97 -12.25 10.77 -15.79
N GLU A 98 -12.69 11.26 -16.96
CA GLU A 98 -12.30 12.57 -17.48
C GLU A 98 -12.63 13.74 -16.55
N ASP A 99 -13.77 13.67 -15.87
CA ASP A 99 -14.26 14.75 -15.00
C ASP A 99 -13.44 14.87 -13.70
N ASP A 100 -12.84 13.78 -13.22
CA ASP A 100 -12.14 13.71 -11.93
C ASP A 100 -10.61 13.53 -12.11
N ALA A 101 -10.12 13.34 -13.33
CA ALA A 101 -8.72 13.03 -13.63
C ALA A 101 -7.74 14.05 -13.02
N GLU A 102 -8.10 15.35 -13.00
CA GLU A 102 -7.24 16.38 -12.41
C GLU A 102 -6.92 16.13 -10.93
N GLU A 103 -7.83 15.51 -10.16
CA GLU A 103 -7.62 15.21 -8.75
C GLU A 103 -6.59 14.10 -8.52
N PHE A 104 -6.44 13.22 -9.51
CA PHE A 104 -5.52 12.08 -9.45
C PHE A 104 -4.18 12.39 -10.15
N LEU A 105 -3.98 13.58 -10.69
CA LEU A 105 -2.71 13.96 -11.31
C LEU A 105 -1.56 13.87 -10.30
N ALA A 106 -0.58 13.04 -10.62
CA ALA A 106 0.59 12.88 -9.78
C ALA A 106 1.47 14.13 -9.83
N THR A 107 1.89 14.60 -8.67
CA THR A 107 2.88 15.67 -8.57
C THR A 107 4.27 15.14 -8.92
N LYS A 108 5.19 16.05 -9.27
CA LYS A 108 6.59 15.67 -9.53
C LYS A 108 7.23 14.96 -8.33
N GLU A 109 6.91 15.41 -7.12
CA GLU A 109 7.42 14.81 -5.88
C GLU A 109 6.92 13.36 -5.73
N GLN A 110 5.64 13.09 -6.04
CA GLN A 110 5.08 11.73 -6.02
C GLN A 110 5.72 10.83 -7.08
N ILE A 111 5.99 11.37 -8.27
CA ILE A 111 6.70 10.66 -9.34
C ILE A 111 8.13 10.32 -8.93
N GLU A 112 8.85 11.26 -8.32
CA GLU A 112 10.20 11.04 -7.81
C GLU A 112 10.22 10.04 -6.65
N ALA A 113 9.25 10.13 -5.73
CA ALA A 113 9.10 9.18 -4.63
C ALA A 113 8.84 7.75 -5.13
N SER A 114 7.97 7.59 -6.14
CA SER A 114 7.71 6.28 -6.76
C SER A 114 8.99 5.69 -7.36
N LYS A 115 9.73 6.49 -8.13
CA LYS A 115 11.00 6.06 -8.73
C LYS A 115 12.02 5.66 -7.67
N ASN A 116 12.18 6.48 -6.63
CA ASN A 116 13.11 6.19 -5.55
C ASN A 116 12.72 4.90 -4.80
N GLN A 117 11.43 4.69 -4.55
CA GLN A 117 10.91 3.46 -3.95
C GLN A 117 11.23 2.21 -4.79
N GLU A 118 11.11 2.30 -6.11
CA GLU A 118 11.50 1.23 -7.04
C GLU A 118 13.02 0.98 -7.02
N GLU A 119 13.82 2.04 -6.98
CA GLU A 119 15.28 1.96 -6.95
C GLU A 119 15.81 1.29 -5.68
N ILE A 120 15.29 1.69 -4.50
CA ILE A 120 15.72 1.13 -3.21
C ILE A 120 15.00 -0.18 -2.85
N LYS A 121 13.99 -0.58 -3.63
CA LYS A 121 13.13 -1.75 -3.38
C LYS A 121 12.61 -1.78 -1.95
N SER A 122 12.00 -0.67 -1.51
CA SER A 122 11.52 -0.54 -0.13
C SER A 122 10.28 -1.40 0.16
N VAL A 123 9.52 -1.78 -0.88
CA VAL A 123 8.38 -2.70 -0.77
C VAL A 123 8.87 -4.14 -0.59
N VAL A 124 8.45 -4.77 0.50
CA VAL A 124 8.79 -6.15 0.85
C VAL A 124 7.70 -7.12 0.41
N LEU A 125 6.44 -6.75 0.65
CA LEU A 125 5.28 -7.58 0.34
C LEU A 125 4.12 -6.69 -0.13
N LYS A 126 3.38 -7.15 -1.15
CA LYS A 126 2.09 -6.58 -1.58
C LYS A 126 1.11 -7.73 -1.73
N ARG A 127 -0.04 -7.66 -1.04
CA ARG A 127 -1.09 -8.69 -1.06
C ARG A 127 -2.47 -8.10 -1.22
N GLU A 128 -3.31 -8.77 -2.00
CA GLU A 128 -4.71 -8.40 -2.21
C GLU A 128 -5.56 -8.77 -0.98
N LEU A 129 -6.50 -7.89 -0.62
CA LEU A 129 -7.45 -8.06 0.47
C LEU A 129 -8.85 -8.47 0.01
N ALA A 130 -9.23 -8.15 -1.24
CA ALA A 130 -10.51 -8.51 -1.85
C ALA A 130 -10.55 -9.98 -2.29
#